data_AF-A0A9P9JI11-F1
#
_entry.id   AF-A0A9P9JI11-F1
#
_cell.length_a   1.000
_cell.length_b   1.000
_cell.length_c   1.000
_cell.angle_alpha   90.00
_cell.angle_beta   90.00
_cell.angle_gamma   90.00
#
_symmetry.space_group_name_H-M   'P 1'
#
loop_
_entity.id
_entity.type
_entity.pdbx_description
1 polymer ?
#
loop_
_entity_poly.entity_id
_entity_poly.type
_entity_poly.pdbx_seq_one_letter_code
_entity_poly.pdbx_strand_id
1 'polypeptide(L)' 'MKTTVFITILSAAASFVSAGIVITPIFSNQIVEKSVGDCPYGVVTPQGCGPKRG' A
#
# COMPACT_ATOMS: atom_id res chain seq x y z
N MET A 1 8.02 33.03 -14.44
CA MET A 1 7.46 31.73 -14.86
C MET A 1 8.26 30.53 -14.33
N LYS A 2 9.59 30.45 -14.53
CA LYS A 2 10.40 29.29 -14.09
C LYS A 2 10.35 29.03 -12.58
N THR A 3 10.38 30.08 -11.75
CA THR A 3 10.37 29.97 -10.28
C THR A 3 9.06 29.43 -9.73
N THR A 4 7.92 29.83 -10.31
CA THR A 4 6.58 29.40 -9.87
C THR A 4 6.38 27.90 -10.10
N VAL A 5 6.85 27.37 -11.23
CA VAL A 5 6.80 25.94 -11.54
C VAL A 5 7.65 25.13 -10.56
N PHE A 6 8.81 25.66 -10.17
CA PHE A 6 9.68 24.98 -9.20
C PHE A 6 9.03 24.89 -7.82
N ILE A 7 8.39 25.97 -7.38
CA ILE A 7 7.68 26.03 -6.09
C ILE A 7 6.48 25.07 -6.08
N THR A 8 5.71 24.99 -7.17
CA THR A 8 4.56 24.07 -7.23
C THR A 8 4.98 22.61 -7.20
N ILE A 9 6.04 22.23 -7.93
CA ILE A 9 6.58 20.87 -7.89
C ILE A 9 7.09 20.50 -6.49
N LEU A 10 7.83 21.42 -5.85
CA LEU A 10 8.36 21.19 -4.51
C LEU A 10 7.24 21.04 -3.47
N SER A 11 6.22 21.89 -3.54
CA SER A 11 5.07 21.83 -2.63
C SER A 11 4.25 20.55 -2.83
N ALA A 12 4.09 20.08 -4.07
CA ALA A 12 3.43 18.81 -4.35
C ALA A 12 4.24 17.63 -3.79
N ALA A 13 5.55 17.58 -4.03
CA ALA A 13 6.42 16.52 -3.52
C ALA A 13 6.39 16.45 -1.98
N ALA A 14 6.43 17.60 -1.29
CA ALA A 14 6.32 17.66 0.16
C ALA A 14 5.00 17.08 0.68
N SER A 15 3.89 17.30 -0.04
CA SER A 15 2.58 16.75 0.33
C SER A 15 2.50 15.22 0.22
N PHE A 16 3.19 14.63 -0.76
CA PHE A 16 3.27 13.18 -0.91
C PHE A 16 4.18 12.52 0.13
N VAL A 17 5.29 13.17 0.51
CA VAL A 17 6.17 12.66 1.59
C VAL A 17 5.46 12.66 2.94
N SER A 18 4.56 13.62 3.17
CA SER A 18 3.73 13.65 4.38
C SER A 18 2.64 12.55 4.41
N ALA A 19 2.33 11.91 3.27
CA ALA A 19 1.44 10.75 3.24
C ALA A 19 2.23 9.51 3.70
N GLY A 20 2.10 9.17 4.98
CA GLY A 20 2.70 7.95 5.52
C GLY A 20 2.19 6.71 4.80
N ILE A 21 3.09 5.76 4.51
CA ILE A 21 2.69 4.44 4.01
C ILE A 21 1.99 3.71 5.15
N VAL A 22 0.67 3.60 5.08
CA VAL A 22 -0.11 2.78 6.02
C VAL A 22 -0.04 1.34 5.56
N ILE A 23 0.77 0.53 6.24
CA ILE A 23 0.77 -0.92 6.05
C ILE A 23 -0.39 -1.46 6.89
N THR A 24 -1.48 -1.87 6.24
CA THR A 24 -2.59 -2.55 6.91
C THR A 24 -2.18 -3.99 7.24
N PRO A 25 -2.09 -4.37 8.53
CA PRO A 25 -1.75 -5.74 8.89
C PRO A 25 -2.91 -6.68 8.52
N ILE A 26 -2.57 -7.87 8.02
CA ILE A 26 -3.53 -8.96 7.82
C ILE A 26 -3.54 -9.81 9.08
N PHE A 27 -4.70 -9.90 9.72
CA PHE A 27 -4.94 -10.73 10.89
C PHE A 27 -5.51 -12.10 10.51
N SER A 28 -5.34 -13.10 11.38
CA SER A 28 -5.74 -14.49 11.10
C SER A 28 -7.22 -14.66 10.73
N ASN A 29 -8.11 -13.83 11.29
CA ASN A 29 -9.56 -13.87 11.03
C ASN A 29 -9.96 -13.23 9.69
N GLN A 30 -9.01 -12.65 8.95
CA GLN A 30 -9.22 -12.04 7.63
C GLN A 30 -8.74 -12.95 6.49
N ILE A 31 -8.11 -14.08 6.83
CA ILE A 31 -7.56 -15.03 5.87
C ILE A 31 -8.68 -15.97 5.42
N VAL A 32 -8.81 -16.13 4.11
CA VAL A 32 -9.71 -17.11 3.50
C VAL A 32 -8.92 -18.27 2.92
N GLU A 33 -9.62 -19.36 2.59
CA GLU A 33 -9.01 -20.53 1.97
C GLU A 33 -8.40 -20.18 0.60
N LYS A 34 -7.23 -20.75 0.32
CA LYS A 34 -6.50 -20.54 -0.92
C LYS A 34 -6.92 -21.52 -2.00
N SER A 35 -7.05 -21.05 -3.23
CA SER A 35 -7.14 -21.90 -4.42
C SER A 35 -5.78 -22.10 -5.08
N VAL A 36 -5.70 -23.08 -5.99
CA VAL A 36 -4.47 -23.33 -6.77
C VAL A 36 -4.17 -22.11 -7.64
N GLY A 37 -2.96 -21.56 -7.50
CA GLY A 37 -2.53 -20.34 -8.18
C GLY A 37 -2.64 -19.07 -7.33
N ASP A 38 -3.28 -19.13 -6.16
CA ASP A 38 -3.44 -17.96 -5.30
C ASP A 38 -2.16 -17.60 -4.55
N CYS A 39 -1.67 -16.41 -4.86
CA CYS A 39 -0.79 -15.60 -4.00
C CYS A 39 0.42 -16.39 -3.48
N PRO A 40 1.38 -16.68 -4.37
CA PRO A 40 2.45 -17.64 -4.15
C PRO A 40 3.34 -17.30 -2.94
N TYR A 41 3.39 -16.02 -2.55
CA TYR A 41 4.23 -15.53 -1.46
C TYR A 41 3.44 -14.79 -0.36
N GLY A 42 2.13 -15.05 -0.24
CA GLY A 42 1.27 -14.32 0.69
C GLY A 42 0.10 -15.12 1.22
N VAL A 43 -0.88 -14.43 1.81
CA VAL A 43 -2.18 -14.97 2.21
C VAL A 43 -3.28 -14.31 1.39
N VAL A 44 -4.39 -15.03 1.19
CA VAL A 44 -5.57 -14.52 0.51
C VAL A 44 -6.50 -13.93 1.54
N THR A 45 -7.00 -12.74 1.25
CA THR A 45 -8.07 -12.07 1.98
C THR A 45 -9.16 -11.70 0.98
N PRO A 46 -10.39 -11.40 1.43
CA PRO A 46 -11.43 -10.89 0.53
C PRO A 46 -11.06 -9.60 -0.21
N GLN A 47 -10.07 -8.84 0.30
CA GLN A 47 -9.57 -7.60 -0.30
C GLN A 47 -8.44 -7.84 -1.32
N GLY A 48 -8.01 -9.09 -1.51
CA GLY A 48 -6.87 -9.47 -2.33
C GLY A 48 -5.76 -10.09 -1.51
N CYS A 49 -4.51 -9.94 -1.97
CA CYS A 49 -3.37 -10.64 -1.40
C CYS A 49 -2.30 -9.76 -0.81
N GLY A 50 -1.69 -10.28 0.25
CA GLY A 50 -0.58 -9.63 0.91
C GLY A 50 0.12 -10.55 1.90
N PRO A 51 1.24 -10.09 2.48
CA PRO A 51 1.94 -10.82 3.52
C PRO A 51 1.20 -10.70 4.86
N LYS A 52 1.09 -11.81 5.60
CA LYS A 52 0.65 -11.79 7.00
C LYS A 52 1.75 -11.14 7.84
N ARG A 53 1.42 -10.05 8.55
CA ARG A 53 2.37 -9.28 9.38
C ARG A 53 1.93 -9.09 10.84
N GLY A 54 0.82 -9.70 11.23
CA GLY A 54 0.27 -9.68 12.59
C GLY A 54 -0.14 -11.05 13.10
#